data_AF-A0A418MY88-F1
#
_entry.id   AF-A0A418MY88-F1
#
_cell.length_a   1.000
_cell.length_b   1.000
_cell.length_c   1.000
_cell.angle_alpha   90.00
_cell.angle_beta   90.00
_cell.angle_gamma   90.00
#
_symmetry.space_group_name_H-M   'P 1'
#
loop_
_entity.id
_entity.type
_entity.pdbx_description
1 polymer ?
#
loop_
_entity_poly.entity_id
_entity_poly.type
_entity_poly.pdbx_seq_one_letter_code
_entity_poly.pdbx_strand_id
1 'polypeptide(L)'
;MWPFRKRRQPAEPELVVDPSYGDPRSRALIDALGAQDWRTARDVLAASPDPDDRALLMEAAGTVDGVQDWIGEWVAAEPDSTLPVLVRGCHAVHWAWEARGGKRAEYTKQEQFREFARRLRIAENSLDEVVDRDPDDVTARTWLVTSSRGRQVSADEARARFDEVVKRHPTHLVAHEQRLQYLCPKWFGTEEQMFGFAREATAAAAPGSLLPELLAVAHIEKWQHLPLEESDAYMLTDEVTVDLLAAAEKSIFHPSFEPGLGWVPRASVFALGFELAREFEAAARVFELLGDQVSEWPWAYVGDPVTAFTRSRDWVHENR
;
A
#
# COMPACT_ATOMS: atom_id res chain seq x y z
N MET A 1 18.79 -36.05 -44.64
CA MET A 1 17.70 -35.58 -43.77
C MET A 1 18.32 -35.26 -42.41
N TRP A 2 18.57 -33.98 -42.13
CA TRP A 2 19.19 -33.51 -40.89
C TRP A 2 18.08 -33.25 -39.87
N PRO A 3 18.15 -33.76 -38.63
CA PRO A 3 17.11 -33.50 -37.65
C PRO A 3 17.34 -32.11 -37.03
N PHE A 4 16.40 -31.21 -37.25
CA PHE A 4 16.32 -29.95 -36.50
C PHE A 4 16.06 -30.27 -35.02
N ARG A 5 17.06 -30.09 -34.16
CA ARG A 5 16.84 -29.91 -32.72
C ARG A 5 16.04 -28.62 -32.57
N LYS A 6 14.76 -28.73 -32.19
CA LYS A 6 14.00 -27.59 -31.64
C LYS A 6 14.84 -27.02 -30.49
N ARG A 7 15.34 -25.79 -30.67
CA ARG A 7 15.85 -24.97 -29.57
C ARG A 7 14.69 -24.89 -28.57
N ARG A 8 14.85 -25.45 -27.36
CA ARG A 8 13.98 -25.11 -26.24
C ARG A 8 14.08 -23.59 -26.11
N GLN A 9 12.98 -22.88 -26.31
CA GLN A 9 12.87 -21.51 -25.82
C GLN A 9 13.23 -21.57 -24.32
N PRO A 10 14.07 -20.65 -23.83
CA PRO A 10 14.19 -20.49 -22.38
C PRO A 10 12.77 -20.25 -21.85
N ALA A 11 12.40 -20.94 -20.77
CA ALA A 11 11.15 -20.64 -20.08
C ALA A 11 11.18 -19.14 -19.76
N GLU A 12 10.11 -18.44 -20.11
CA GLU A 12 9.94 -17.07 -19.64
C GLU A 12 10.07 -17.09 -18.11
N PRO A 13 10.82 -16.14 -17.52
CA PRO A 13 10.97 -16.11 -16.07
C PRO A 13 9.57 -16.08 -15.43
N GLU A 14 9.34 -16.98 -14.48
CA GLU A 14 8.08 -17.06 -13.76
C GLU A 14 7.86 -15.74 -13.02
N LEU A 15 6.70 -15.10 -13.24
CA LEU A 15 6.33 -13.88 -12.54
C LEU A 15 6.29 -14.14 -11.03
N VAL A 16 6.79 -13.18 -10.25
CA VAL A 16 6.79 -13.24 -8.80
C VAL A 16 6.35 -11.90 -8.23
N VAL A 17 5.78 -11.91 -7.02
CA VAL A 17 5.62 -10.68 -6.25
C VAL A 17 7.00 -10.31 -5.70
N ASP A 18 7.66 -9.34 -6.33
CA ASP A 18 8.90 -8.76 -5.80
C ASP A 18 8.55 -7.80 -4.65
N PRO A 19 8.97 -8.06 -3.39
CA PRO A 19 8.64 -7.17 -2.28
C PRO A 19 9.32 -5.79 -2.40
N SER A 20 10.30 -5.61 -3.30
CA SER A 20 10.85 -4.29 -3.63
C SER A 20 10.14 -3.58 -4.78
N TYR A 21 9.27 -4.26 -5.52
CA TYR A 21 8.64 -3.75 -6.75
C TYR A 21 9.66 -3.09 -7.70
N GLY A 22 10.84 -3.70 -7.84
CA GLY A 22 11.94 -3.21 -8.65
C GLY A 22 12.70 -2.00 -8.09
N ASP A 23 12.31 -1.42 -6.96
CA ASP A 23 13.02 -0.26 -6.38
C ASP A 23 14.31 -0.71 -5.65
N PRO A 24 15.48 -0.17 -6.03
CA PRO A 24 16.75 -0.58 -5.47
C PRO A 24 16.93 -0.17 -4.00
N ARG A 25 16.26 0.89 -3.53
CA ARG A 25 16.34 1.33 -2.13
C ARG A 25 15.52 0.41 -1.24
N SER A 26 14.31 0.05 -1.65
CA SER A 26 13.50 -0.99 -0.99
C SER A 26 14.23 -2.31 -0.94
N ARG A 27 14.84 -2.74 -2.06
CA ARG A 27 15.63 -3.98 -2.11
C ARG A 27 16.79 -3.95 -1.11
N ALA A 28 17.60 -2.89 -1.14
CA ALA A 28 18.72 -2.75 -0.22
C ALA A 28 18.28 -2.72 1.25
N LEU A 29 17.15 -2.07 1.56
CA LEU A 29 16.61 -2.03 2.91
C LEU A 29 16.11 -3.40 3.39
N ILE A 30 15.36 -4.11 2.55
CA ILE A 30 14.86 -5.46 2.84
C ILE A 30 16.03 -6.41 3.10
N ASP A 31 17.03 -6.41 2.21
CA ASP A 31 18.19 -7.28 2.31
C ASP A 31 19.02 -6.97 3.57
N ALA A 32 19.21 -5.68 3.89
CA ALA A 32 19.94 -5.24 5.08
C ALA A 32 19.22 -5.65 6.38
N LEU A 33 17.90 -5.44 6.47
CA LEU A 33 17.11 -5.84 7.64
C LEU A 33 17.09 -7.37 7.80
N GLY A 34 16.97 -8.12 6.70
CA GLY A 34 17.01 -9.59 6.72
C GLY A 34 18.38 -10.14 7.15
N ALA A 35 19.46 -9.44 6.81
CA ALA A 35 20.81 -9.76 7.23
C ALA A 35 21.18 -9.21 8.64
N GLN A 36 20.26 -8.52 9.30
CA GLN A 36 20.50 -7.80 10.58
C GLN A 36 21.61 -6.75 10.48
N ASP A 37 21.89 -6.24 9.27
CA ASP A 37 22.84 -5.16 9.01
C ASP A 37 22.17 -3.80 9.18
N TRP A 38 21.98 -3.42 10.44
CA TRP A 38 21.36 -2.16 10.78
C TRP A 38 22.15 -0.93 10.31
N ARG A 39 23.45 -1.04 10.03
CA ARG A 39 24.26 0.08 9.54
C ARG A 39 23.88 0.41 8.09
N THR A 40 23.73 -0.61 7.24
CA THR A 40 23.24 -0.41 5.88
C THR A 40 21.78 0.07 5.89
N ALA A 41 20.92 -0.51 6.73
CA ALA A 41 19.53 -0.05 6.86
C ALA A 41 19.45 1.44 7.26
N ARG A 42 20.27 1.85 8.24
CA ARG A 42 20.42 3.26 8.64
C ARG A 42 20.80 4.15 7.47
N ASP A 43 21.83 3.77 6.71
CA ASP A 43 22.36 4.59 5.62
C ASP A 43 21.35 4.73 4.46
N VAL A 44 20.59 3.68 4.15
CA VAL A 44 19.50 3.73 3.14
C VAL A 44 18.38 4.68 3.59
N LEU A 45 17.95 4.59 4.84
CA LEU A 45 16.89 5.43 5.40
C LEU A 45 17.33 6.90 5.55
N ALA A 46 18.58 7.14 5.97
CA ALA A 46 19.14 8.48 6.08
C ALA A 46 19.30 9.18 4.71
N ALA A 47 19.52 8.40 3.64
CA ALA A 47 19.59 8.91 2.27
C ALA A 47 18.21 9.25 1.66
N SER A 48 17.11 8.96 2.37
CA SER A 48 15.74 9.14 1.88
C SER A 48 14.95 10.10 2.80
N PRO A 49 15.23 11.42 2.76
CA PRO A 49 14.62 12.39 3.68
C PRO A 49 13.18 12.77 3.31
N ASP A 50 12.72 12.46 2.09
CA ASP A 50 11.35 12.74 1.69
C ASP A 50 10.35 11.89 2.51
N PRO A 51 9.32 12.51 3.13
CA PRO A 51 8.38 11.79 3.99
C PRO A 51 7.58 10.67 3.31
N ASP A 52 7.19 10.83 2.04
CA ASP A 52 6.46 9.79 1.31
C ASP A 52 7.40 8.63 1.00
N ASP A 53 8.60 8.91 0.50
CA ASP A 53 9.60 7.88 0.25
C ASP A 53 9.91 7.09 1.53
N ARG A 54 10.07 7.80 2.65
CA ARG A 54 10.37 7.18 3.94
C ARG A 54 9.21 6.33 4.46
N ALA A 55 7.96 6.75 4.27
CA ALA A 55 6.81 5.93 4.64
C ALA A 55 6.72 4.64 3.81
N LEU A 56 6.94 4.73 2.49
CA LEU A 56 6.94 3.59 1.58
C LEU A 56 8.12 2.63 1.85
N LEU A 57 9.31 3.16 2.16
CA LEU A 57 10.43 2.33 2.64
C LEU A 57 10.09 1.62 3.95
N MET A 58 9.31 2.26 4.83
CA MET A 58 8.85 1.62 6.06
C MET A 58 7.78 0.55 5.80
N GLU A 59 6.94 0.67 4.76
CA GLU A 59 6.05 -0.41 4.33
C GLU A 59 6.87 -1.64 3.91
N ALA A 60 7.93 -1.45 3.11
CA ALA A 60 8.85 -2.53 2.72
C ALA A 60 9.58 -3.12 3.93
N ALA A 61 10.11 -2.28 4.82
CA ALA A 61 10.81 -2.71 6.05
C ALA A 61 9.91 -3.57 6.96
N GLY A 62 8.62 -3.20 7.07
CA GLY A 62 7.66 -3.93 7.90
C GLY A 62 7.32 -5.33 7.39
N THR A 63 7.63 -5.66 6.13
CA THR A 63 7.47 -7.02 5.59
C THR A 63 8.62 -7.97 5.93
N VAL A 64 9.70 -7.47 6.56
CA VAL A 64 10.85 -8.30 6.91
C VAL A 64 10.61 -9.04 8.21
N ASP A 65 10.51 -10.36 8.12
CA ASP A 65 10.33 -11.23 9.29
C ASP A 65 11.51 -11.13 10.28
N GLY A 66 11.21 -11.24 11.57
CA GLY A 66 12.23 -11.37 12.61
C GLY A 66 12.85 -10.06 13.10
N VAL A 67 12.54 -8.90 12.49
CA VAL A 67 13.08 -7.59 12.91
C VAL A 67 12.81 -7.31 14.39
N GLN A 68 11.66 -7.72 14.92
CA GLN A 68 11.30 -7.53 16.34
C GLN A 68 12.28 -8.21 17.32
N ASP A 69 13.02 -9.22 16.87
CA ASP A 69 13.89 -10.03 17.74
C ASP A 69 15.26 -9.37 17.98
N TRP A 70 15.72 -8.54 17.04
CA TRP A 70 17.06 -7.93 17.09
C TRP A 70 17.05 -6.40 17.04
N ILE A 71 15.94 -5.73 16.66
CA ILE A 71 15.88 -4.25 16.56
C ILE A 71 16.28 -3.53 17.86
N GLY A 72 16.12 -4.19 19.01
CA GLY A 72 16.58 -3.68 20.30
C GLY A 72 18.10 -3.44 20.37
N GLU A 73 18.90 -4.22 19.63
CA GLU A 73 20.35 -4.04 19.55
C GLU A 73 20.72 -2.73 18.84
N TRP A 74 20.01 -2.39 17.76
CA TRP A 74 20.23 -1.11 17.07
C TRP A 74 19.80 0.07 17.95
N VAL A 75 18.64 -0.02 18.63
CA VAL A 75 18.22 1.01 19.60
C VAL A 75 19.26 1.21 20.71
N ALA A 76 19.86 0.13 21.21
CA ALA A 76 20.89 0.22 22.25
C ALA A 76 22.23 0.76 21.72
N ALA A 77 22.57 0.50 20.45
CA ALA A 77 23.78 0.99 19.82
C ALA A 77 23.72 2.49 19.47
N GLU A 78 22.53 3.01 19.17
CA GLU A 78 22.30 4.42 18.80
C GLU A 78 21.18 5.06 19.65
N PRO A 79 21.34 5.20 20.98
CA PRO A 79 20.26 5.61 21.89
C PRO A 79 19.74 7.04 21.62
N ASP A 80 20.59 7.92 21.11
CA ASP A 80 20.24 9.31 20.81
C ASP A 80 19.48 9.45 19.47
N SER A 81 19.50 8.41 18.62
CA SER A 81 18.79 8.39 17.33
C SER A 81 17.33 7.95 17.51
N THR A 82 16.40 8.66 16.87
CA THR A 82 14.99 8.24 16.78
C THR A 82 14.76 7.20 15.67
N LEU A 83 15.68 7.06 14.72
CA LEU A 83 15.53 6.18 13.56
C LEU A 83 15.30 4.69 13.91
N PRO A 84 16.09 4.03 14.79
CA PRO A 84 15.82 2.65 15.15
C PRO A 84 14.50 2.46 15.91
N VAL A 85 14.08 3.48 16.68
CA VAL A 85 12.79 3.49 17.38
C VAL A 85 11.63 3.60 16.39
N LEU A 86 11.79 4.43 15.35
CA LEU A 86 10.84 4.54 14.25
C LEU A 86 10.69 3.19 13.51
N VAL A 87 11.80 2.55 13.11
CA VAL A 87 11.78 1.23 12.46
C VAL A 87 11.07 0.20 13.34
N ARG A 88 11.36 0.18 14.66
CA ARG A 88 10.67 -0.68 15.63
C ARG A 88 9.15 -0.43 15.63
N GLY A 89 8.73 0.84 15.62
CA GLY A 89 7.33 1.24 15.59
C GLY A 89 6.61 0.78 14.32
N CYS A 90 7.17 1.09 13.16
CA CYS A 90 6.64 0.73 11.84
C CYS A 90 6.53 -0.80 11.69
N HIS A 91 7.61 -1.53 11.98
CA HIS A 91 7.64 -2.99 11.97
C HIS A 91 6.57 -3.58 12.89
N ALA A 92 6.43 -3.05 14.10
CA ALA A 92 5.44 -3.55 15.06
C ALA A 92 3.99 -3.36 14.58
N VAL A 93 3.68 -2.38 13.73
CA VAL A 93 2.36 -2.26 13.09
C VAL A 93 2.13 -3.45 12.16
N HIS A 94 3.06 -3.73 11.25
CA HIS A 94 2.97 -4.89 10.34
C HIS A 94 2.90 -6.22 11.10
N TRP A 95 3.80 -6.41 12.04
CA TRP A 95 3.86 -7.58 12.89
C TRP A 95 2.54 -7.79 13.66
N ALA A 96 1.85 -6.71 14.04
CA ALA A 96 0.51 -6.82 14.60
C ALA A 96 -0.48 -7.40 13.59
N TRP A 97 -0.56 -6.84 12.38
CA TRP A 97 -1.48 -7.29 11.35
C TRP A 97 -1.25 -8.76 10.96
N GLU A 98 -0.01 -9.24 10.94
CA GLU A 98 0.30 -10.66 10.77
C GLU A 98 -0.38 -11.54 11.83
N ALA A 99 -0.29 -11.17 13.11
CA ALA A 99 -0.93 -11.93 14.19
C ALA A 99 -2.45 -12.02 14.04
N ARG A 100 -3.07 -10.93 13.57
CA ARG A 100 -4.51 -10.89 13.32
C ARG A 100 -4.91 -11.75 12.11
N GLY A 101 -4.08 -11.75 11.07
CA GLY A 101 -4.38 -12.28 9.75
C GLY A 101 -5.38 -11.42 8.96
N GLY A 102 -5.50 -11.69 7.66
CA GLY A 102 -6.33 -10.88 6.73
C GLY A 102 -7.84 -11.11 6.79
N LYS A 103 -8.35 -11.95 7.71
CA LYS A 103 -9.80 -12.24 7.79
C LYS A 103 -10.57 -11.09 8.43
N ARG A 104 -11.86 -10.94 8.09
CA ARG A 104 -12.78 -10.00 8.77
C ARG A 104 -12.83 -10.29 10.28
N ALA A 105 -13.12 -9.25 11.07
CA ALA A 105 -13.09 -9.32 12.54
C ALA A 105 -13.96 -10.46 13.12
N GLU A 106 -15.11 -10.74 12.52
CA GLU A 106 -16.02 -11.82 12.91
C GLU A 106 -15.42 -13.23 12.77
N TYR A 107 -14.34 -13.39 11.98
CA TYR A 107 -13.66 -14.67 11.73
C TYR A 107 -12.28 -14.77 12.39
N THR A 108 -11.86 -13.77 13.18
CA THR A 108 -10.57 -13.74 13.87
C THR A 108 -10.72 -14.28 15.30
N LYS A 109 -9.83 -15.19 15.73
CA LYS A 109 -9.89 -15.79 17.08
C LYS A 109 -9.52 -14.79 18.17
N GLN A 110 -10.05 -14.97 19.38
CA GLN A 110 -9.77 -14.08 20.52
C GLN A 110 -8.28 -13.99 20.88
N GLU A 111 -7.52 -15.09 20.75
CA GLU A 111 -6.07 -15.09 21.00
C GLU A 111 -5.30 -14.25 19.98
N GLN A 112 -5.71 -14.29 18.71
CA GLN A 112 -5.14 -13.46 17.65
C GLN A 112 -5.39 -11.96 17.94
N PHE A 113 -6.59 -11.61 18.42
CA PHE A 113 -6.88 -10.23 18.84
C PHE A 113 -6.06 -9.76 20.03
N ARG A 114 -5.81 -10.62 21.02
CA ARG A 114 -4.96 -10.26 22.17
C ARG A 114 -3.53 -9.97 21.75
N GLU A 115 -2.98 -10.82 20.88
CA GLU A 115 -1.62 -10.64 20.35
C GLU A 115 -1.53 -9.42 19.43
N PHE A 116 -2.53 -9.21 18.57
CA PHE A 116 -2.66 -8.00 17.75
C PHE A 116 -2.63 -6.73 18.60
N ALA A 117 -3.45 -6.66 19.65
CA ALA A 117 -3.50 -5.52 20.55
C ALA A 117 -2.18 -5.32 21.31
N ARG A 118 -1.48 -6.41 21.69
CA ARG A 118 -0.17 -6.33 22.34
C ARG A 118 0.88 -5.73 21.41
N ARG A 119 0.97 -6.20 20.16
CA ARG A 119 1.93 -5.71 19.16
C ARG A 119 1.64 -4.26 18.75
N LEU A 120 0.37 -3.89 18.60
CA LEU A 120 -0.01 -2.49 18.35
C LEU A 120 0.37 -1.54 19.48
N ARG A 121 0.34 -1.97 20.75
CA ARG A 121 0.84 -1.14 21.86
C ARG A 121 2.35 -0.90 21.77
N ILE A 122 3.12 -1.90 21.32
CA ILE A 122 4.56 -1.73 21.09
C ILE A 122 4.80 -0.72 19.97
N ALA A 123 3.99 -0.80 18.91
CA ALA A 123 4.02 0.15 17.81
C ALA A 123 3.75 1.58 18.29
N GLU A 124 2.58 1.85 18.89
CA GLU A 124 2.22 3.20 19.34
C GLU A 124 3.22 3.76 20.35
N ASN A 125 3.63 2.98 21.37
CA ASN A 125 4.62 3.46 22.34
C ASN A 125 5.94 3.88 21.67
N SER A 126 6.37 3.18 20.62
CA SER A 126 7.60 3.54 19.89
C SER A 126 7.39 4.76 19.00
N LEU A 127 6.25 4.86 18.34
CA LEU A 127 5.92 6.00 17.47
C LEU A 127 5.70 7.27 18.28
N ASP A 128 5.03 7.18 19.43
CA ASP A 128 4.86 8.27 20.37
C ASP A 128 6.22 8.72 20.94
N GLU A 129 7.14 7.79 21.26
CA GLU A 129 8.51 8.12 21.67
C GLU A 129 9.25 8.92 20.57
N VAL A 130 9.09 8.54 19.30
CA VAL A 130 9.67 9.30 18.18
C VAL A 130 9.05 10.69 18.11
N VAL A 131 7.72 10.82 18.17
CA VAL A 131 7.02 12.11 18.10
C VAL A 131 7.36 13.01 19.29
N ASP A 132 7.55 12.46 20.48
CA ASP A 132 7.96 13.23 21.67
C ASP A 132 9.38 13.79 21.53
N ARG A 133 10.28 13.06 20.87
CA ARG A 133 11.68 13.45 20.64
C ARG A 133 11.86 14.33 19.40
N ASP A 134 11.05 14.09 18.37
CA ASP A 134 11.01 14.81 17.10
C ASP A 134 9.55 15.06 16.69
N PRO A 135 8.93 16.16 17.16
CA PRO A 135 7.53 16.47 16.86
C PRO A 135 7.20 16.68 15.38
N ASP A 136 8.22 16.87 14.53
CA ASP A 136 8.06 17.10 13.09
C ASP A 136 8.35 15.85 12.25
N ASP A 137 8.65 14.69 12.87
CA ASP A 137 8.77 13.42 12.15
C ASP A 137 7.42 13.01 11.55
N VAL A 138 7.26 13.29 10.26
CA VAL A 138 6.05 13.00 9.49
C VAL A 138 5.82 11.49 9.36
N THR A 139 6.89 10.70 9.25
CA THR A 139 6.79 9.25 9.11
C THR A 139 6.14 8.64 10.36
N ALA A 140 6.63 8.96 11.55
CA ALA A 140 6.05 8.48 12.81
C ALA A 140 4.55 8.78 12.91
N ARG A 141 4.15 9.99 12.53
CA ARG A 141 2.74 10.43 12.51
C ARG A 141 1.91 9.65 11.49
N THR A 142 2.44 9.39 10.29
CA THR A 142 1.79 8.53 9.28
C THR A 142 1.56 7.11 9.80
N TRP A 143 2.49 6.56 10.57
CA TRP A 143 2.30 5.24 11.19
C TRP A 143 1.29 5.24 12.35
N LEU A 144 1.11 6.37 13.05
CA LEU A 144 -0.01 6.56 13.98
C LEU A 144 -1.37 6.65 13.24
N VAL A 145 -1.43 7.26 12.05
CA VAL A 145 -2.62 7.18 11.18
C VAL A 145 -2.88 5.72 10.80
N THR A 146 -1.84 5.00 10.37
CA THR A 146 -1.92 3.58 9.99
C THR A 146 -2.45 2.70 11.12
N SER A 147 -2.00 2.93 12.36
CA SER A 147 -2.43 2.15 13.53
C SER A 147 -3.87 2.44 13.96
N SER A 148 -4.47 3.57 13.53
CA SER A 148 -5.79 4.05 13.98
C SER A 148 -6.89 3.00 13.84
N ARG A 149 -6.94 2.29 12.70
CA ARG A 149 -7.92 1.21 12.46
C ARG A 149 -7.72 0.04 13.41
N GLY A 150 -6.48 -0.40 13.57
CA GLY A 150 -6.14 -1.51 14.44
C GLY A 150 -6.41 -1.22 15.91
N ARG A 151 -6.19 0.04 16.32
CA ARG A 151 -6.42 0.53 17.68
C ARG A 151 -7.88 0.89 17.96
N GLN A 152 -8.70 1.01 16.91
CA GLN A 152 -10.11 1.38 16.99
C GLN A 152 -10.31 2.71 17.71
N VAL A 153 -9.46 3.69 17.40
CA VAL A 153 -9.58 5.05 17.95
C VAL A 153 -10.88 5.70 17.47
N SER A 154 -11.31 6.79 18.12
CA SER A 154 -12.52 7.49 17.71
C SER A 154 -12.35 8.19 16.35
N ALA A 155 -13.46 8.54 15.70
CA ALA A 155 -13.42 9.29 14.44
C ALA A 155 -12.68 10.63 14.57
N ASP A 156 -12.84 11.32 15.71
CA ASP A 156 -12.17 12.58 16.02
C ASP A 156 -10.65 12.38 16.19
N GLU A 157 -10.23 11.34 16.90
CA GLU A 157 -8.81 11.03 17.07
C GLU A 157 -8.17 10.60 15.75
N ALA A 158 -8.83 9.74 14.98
CA ALA A 158 -8.36 9.34 13.64
C ALA A 158 -8.24 10.55 12.71
N ARG A 159 -9.15 11.52 12.82
CA ARG A 159 -9.09 12.77 12.05
C ARG A 159 -7.92 13.64 12.52
N ALA A 160 -7.74 13.83 13.83
CA ALA A 160 -6.64 14.61 14.37
C ALA A 160 -5.27 14.04 14.00
N ARG A 161 -5.10 12.71 14.05
CA ARG A 161 -3.87 12.03 13.60
C ARG A 161 -3.56 12.33 12.14
N PHE A 162 -4.57 12.24 11.26
CA PHE A 162 -4.43 12.55 9.84
C PHE A 162 -4.12 14.03 9.60
N ASP A 163 -4.83 14.93 10.26
CA ASP A 163 -4.66 16.37 10.13
C ASP A 163 -3.23 16.81 10.53
N GLU A 164 -2.62 16.18 11.54
CA GLU A 164 -1.22 16.46 11.91
C GLU A 164 -0.19 16.05 10.84
N VAL A 165 -0.49 15.03 10.03
CA VAL A 165 0.33 14.65 8.88
C VAL A 165 0.16 15.66 7.76
N VAL A 166 -1.07 15.91 7.31
CA VAL A 166 -1.31 16.78 6.13
C VAL A 166 -1.03 18.26 6.41
N LYS A 167 -1.01 18.68 7.68
CA LYS A 167 -0.49 19.99 8.08
C LYS A 167 0.99 20.16 7.73
N ARG A 168 1.77 19.07 7.73
CA ARG A 168 3.23 19.07 7.45
C ARG A 168 3.53 18.65 6.01
N HIS A 169 2.81 17.65 5.50
CA HIS A 169 2.97 17.10 4.16
C HIS A 169 1.58 16.91 3.51
N PRO A 170 1.02 17.97 2.87
CA PRO A 170 -0.39 18.00 2.45
C PRO A 170 -0.84 16.90 1.50
N THR A 171 0.08 16.32 0.72
CA THR A 171 -0.23 15.28 -0.28
C THR A 171 0.32 13.91 0.09
N HIS A 172 0.60 13.67 1.38
CA HIS A 172 1.21 12.42 1.86
C HIS A 172 0.37 11.19 1.46
N LEU A 173 0.88 10.37 0.55
CA LEU A 173 0.16 9.27 -0.09
C LEU A 173 -0.33 8.23 0.91
N VAL A 174 0.59 7.64 1.68
CA VAL A 174 0.27 6.58 2.64
C VAL A 174 -0.73 7.06 3.71
N ALA A 175 -0.61 8.30 4.18
CA ALA A 175 -1.56 8.83 5.16
C ALA A 175 -2.98 8.99 4.57
N HIS A 176 -3.10 9.40 3.31
CA HIS A 176 -4.41 9.47 2.63
C HIS A 176 -4.99 8.08 2.40
N GLU A 177 -4.19 7.10 1.99
CA GLU A 177 -4.64 5.71 1.83
C GLU A 177 -5.18 5.13 3.14
N GLN A 178 -4.46 5.31 4.25
CA GLN A 178 -4.90 4.81 5.55
C GLN A 178 -6.12 5.57 6.08
N ARG A 179 -6.25 6.87 5.77
CA ARG A 179 -7.45 7.65 6.09
C ARG A 179 -8.66 7.19 5.28
N LEU A 180 -8.51 6.96 3.97
CA LEU A 180 -9.57 6.41 3.13
C LEU A 180 -10.04 5.06 3.69
N GLN A 181 -9.09 4.18 4.00
CA GLN A 181 -9.38 2.87 4.57
C GLN A 181 -10.11 2.94 5.91
N TYR A 182 -9.82 3.94 6.76
CA TYR A 182 -10.57 4.15 8.01
C TYR A 182 -12.04 4.52 7.74
N LEU A 183 -12.28 5.29 6.67
CA LEU A 183 -13.59 5.76 6.26
C LEU A 183 -14.40 4.72 5.47
N CYS A 184 -13.82 3.59 5.06
CA CYS A 184 -14.57 2.51 4.42
C CYS A 184 -15.71 1.98 5.33
N PRO A 185 -16.88 1.59 4.79
CA PRO A 185 -18.00 1.02 5.55
C PRO A 185 -17.65 -0.24 6.37
N LYS A 186 -16.68 -1.04 5.91
CA LYS A 186 -16.19 -2.22 6.64
C LYS A 186 -15.43 -1.87 7.94
N TRP A 187 -15.18 -0.58 8.17
CA TRP A 187 -14.46 -0.03 9.30
C TRP A 187 -15.35 0.96 10.08
N PHE A 188 -15.03 2.25 10.09
CA PHE A 188 -15.67 3.23 10.98
C PHE A 188 -16.43 4.32 10.23
N GLY A 189 -16.45 4.28 8.89
CA GLY A 189 -17.09 5.30 8.08
C GLY A 189 -18.29 4.81 7.26
N THR A 190 -18.64 5.60 6.25
CA THR A 190 -19.74 5.34 5.32
C THR A 190 -19.27 5.49 3.88
N GLU A 191 -20.06 5.01 2.92
CA GLU A 191 -19.74 5.20 1.49
C GLU A 191 -19.61 6.69 1.15
N GLU A 192 -20.51 7.52 1.66
CA GLU A 192 -20.48 8.98 1.46
C GLU A 192 -19.18 9.59 1.96
N GLN A 193 -18.72 9.22 3.15
CA GLN A 193 -17.46 9.73 3.70
C GLN A 193 -16.24 9.24 2.90
N MET A 194 -16.24 7.96 2.50
CA MET A 194 -15.17 7.37 1.71
C MET A 194 -15.03 8.03 0.33
N PHE A 195 -16.13 8.11 -0.43
CA PHE A 195 -16.13 8.75 -1.75
C PHE A 195 -15.91 10.26 -1.67
N GLY A 196 -16.50 10.93 -0.68
CA GLY A 196 -16.26 12.36 -0.45
C GLY A 196 -14.76 12.65 -0.25
N PHE A 197 -14.10 11.89 0.62
CA PHE A 197 -12.67 12.01 0.86
C PHE A 197 -11.82 11.69 -0.38
N ALA A 198 -12.12 10.60 -1.09
CA ALA A 198 -11.39 10.24 -2.31
C ALA A 198 -11.48 11.32 -3.39
N ARG A 199 -12.67 11.91 -3.58
CA ARG A 199 -12.91 12.99 -4.56
C ARG A 199 -12.20 14.28 -4.15
N GLU A 200 -12.24 14.65 -2.86
CA GLU A 200 -11.50 15.80 -2.33
C GLU A 200 -9.99 15.66 -2.54
N ALA A 201 -9.42 14.50 -2.20
CA ALA A 201 -8.01 14.22 -2.40
C ALA A 201 -7.62 14.24 -3.89
N THR A 202 -8.44 13.62 -4.74
CA THR A 202 -8.27 13.65 -6.20
C THR A 202 -8.31 15.07 -6.74
N ALA A 203 -9.25 15.91 -6.29
CA ALA A 203 -9.37 17.30 -6.72
C ALA A 203 -8.15 18.14 -6.32
N ALA A 204 -7.65 17.95 -5.10
CA ALA A 204 -6.47 18.66 -4.56
C ALA A 204 -5.13 18.20 -5.15
N ALA A 205 -5.06 16.98 -5.70
CA ALA A 205 -3.83 16.42 -6.23
C ALA A 205 -3.24 17.23 -7.39
N ALA A 206 -1.91 17.32 -7.45
CA ALA A 206 -1.21 17.83 -8.62
C ALA A 206 -1.30 16.84 -9.80
N PRO A 207 -1.23 17.29 -11.06
CA PRO A 207 -1.15 16.38 -12.21
C PRO A 207 0.06 15.45 -12.13
N GLY A 208 -0.13 14.16 -12.40
CA GLY A 208 0.88 13.11 -12.23
C GLY A 208 1.04 12.58 -10.81
N SER A 209 0.23 13.04 -9.83
CA SER A 209 0.22 12.47 -8.48
C SER A 209 -0.43 11.08 -8.44
N LEU A 210 -0.06 10.25 -7.46
CA LEU A 210 -0.72 8.96 -7.20
C LEU A 210 -2.02 9.08 -6.38
N LEU A 211 -2.26 10.19 -5.68
CA LEU A 211 -3.48 10.38 -4.85
C LEU A 211 -4.81 10.10 -5.56
N PRO A 212 -4.99 10.36 -6.88
CA PRO A 212 -6.23 9.99 -7.56
C PRO A 212 -6.57 8.50 -7.53
N GLU A 213 -5.62 7.60 -7.24
CA GLU A 213 -5.94 6.18 -7.06
C GLU A 213 -7.03 5.95 -6.00
N LEU A 214 -7.13 6.85 -5.01
CA LEU A 214 -8.03 6.68 -3.87
C LEU A 214 -9.47 6.54 -4.33
N LEU A 215 -9.81 7.13 -5.48
CA LEU A 215 -11.11 6.97 -6.11
C LEU A 215 -11.30 5.57 -6.67
N ALA A 216 -10.29 5.01 -7.34
CA ALA A 216 -10.30 3.61 -7.78
C ALA A 216 -10.36 2.64 -6.60
N VAL A 217 -9.63 2.91 -5.51
CA VAL A 217 -9.71 2.14 -4.26
C VAL A 217 -11.12 2.20 -3.68
N ALA A 218 -11.75 3.38 -3.63
CA ALA A 218 -13.12 3.52 -3.11
C ALA A 218 -14.13 2.68 -3.92
N HIS A 219 -14.01 2.65 -5.25
CA HIS A 219 -14.83 1.80 -6.11
C HIS A 219 -14.60 0.31 -5.87
N ILE A 220 -13.34 -0.13 -5.80
CA ILE A 220 -13.00 -1.54 -5.54
C ILE A 220 -13.46 -1.98 -4.15
N GLU A 221 -13.35 -1.12 -3.13
CA GLU A 221 -13.83 -1.38 -1.78
C GLU A 221 -15.36 -1.52 -1.72
N LYS A 222 -16.09 -0.68 -2.47
CA LYS A 222 -17.54 -0.82 -2.62
C LYS A 222 -17.90 -2.11 -3.37
N TRP A 223 -17.24 -2.39 -4.49
CA TRP A 223 -17.41 -3.61 -5.26
C TRP A 223 -17.23 -4.87 -4.38
N GLN A 224 -16.19 -4.90 -3.55
CA GLN A 224 -15.93 -5.99 -2.59
C GLN A 224 -16.99 -6.12 -1.48
N HIS A 225 -17.77 -5.07 -1.22
CA HIS A 225 -18.81 -5.09 -0.19
C HIS A 225 -20.18 -5.51 -0.74
N LEU A 226 -20.43 -5.32 -2.03
CA LEU A 226 -21.69 -5.65 -2.68
C LEU A 226 -21.86 -7.17 -2.86
N PRO A 227 -23.11 -7.67 -2.89
CA PRO A 227 -23.40 -9.02 -3.36
C PRO A 227 -22.88 -9.22 -4.79
N LEU A 228 -22.45 -10.45 -5.12
CA LEU A 228 -21.83 -10.75 -6.42
C LEU A 228 -22.68 -10.27 -7.61
N GLU A 229 -23.99 -10.50 -7.57
CA GLU A 229 -24.95 -10.12 -8.62
C GLU A 229 -25.05 -8.59 -8.85
N GLU A 230 -24.81 -7.79 -7.79
CA GLU A 230 -24.85 -6.33 -7.84
C GLU A 230 -23.48 -5.72 -8.15
N SER A 231 -22.40 -6.41 -7.74
CA SER A 231 -21.03 -5.92 -7.84
C SER A 231 -20.60 -5.70 -9.30
N ASP A 232 -20.90 -6.64 -10.21
CA ASP A 232 -20.62 -6.50 -11.63
C ASP A 232 -21.43 -5.35 -12.25
N ALA A 233 -22.73 -5.28 -11.96
CA ALA A 233 -23.61 -4.24 -12.47
C ALA A 233 -23.16 -2.84 -12.01
N TYR A 234 -22.64 -2.73 -10.79
CA TYR A 234 -22.09 -1.49 -10.25
C TYR A 234 -20.85 -1.02 -11.01
N MET A 235 -19.87 -1.91 -11.24
CA MET A 235 -18.63 -1.54 -11.95
C MET A 235 -18.87 -1.12 -13.40
N LEU A 236 -19.98 -1.58 -14.01
CA LEU A 236 -20.39 -1.22 -15.37
C LEU A 236 -21.22 0.07 -15.47
N THR A 237 -21.33 0.84 -14.39
CA THR A 237 -22.03 2.14 -14.43
C THR A 237 -21.17 3.23 -15.05
N ASP A 238 -21.82 4.20 -15.70
CA ASP A 238 -21.15 5.38 -16.26
C ASP A 238 -20.38 6.18 -15.19
N GLU A 239 -20.90 6.24 -13.96
CA GLU A 239 -20.24 6.93 -12.84
C GLU A 239 -18.86 6.34 -12.56
N VAL A 240 -18.77 5.00 -12.42
CA VAL A 240 -17.49 4.31 -12.15
C VAL A 240 -16.51 4.54 -13.30
N THR A 241 -16.97 4.41 -14.53
CA THR A 241 -16.14 4.60 -15.72
C THR A 241 -15.56 6.01 -15.79
N VAL A 242 -16.40 7.03 -15.60
CA VAL A 242 -15.98 8.44 -15.59
C VAL A 242 -15.00 8.72 -14.45
N ASP A 243 -15.29 8.24 -13.23
CA ASP A 243 -14.43 8.44 -12.07
C ASP A 243 -13.05 7.77 -12.25
N LEU A 244 -13.00 6.52 -12.74
CA LEU A 244 -11.74 5.80 -12.98
C LEU A 244 -10.89 6.45 -14.08
N LEU A 245 -11.49 6.81 -15.22
CA LEU A 245 -10.77 7.45 -16.33
C LEU A 245 -10.22 8.81 -15.92
N ALA A 246 -11.04 9.66 -15.29
CA ALA A 246 -10.60 10.98 -14.84
C ALA A 246 -9.48 10.89 -13.78
N ALA A 247 -9.57 9.92 -12.87
CA ALA A 247 -8.52 9.68 -11.88
C ALA A 247 -7.21 9.23 -12.55
N ALA A 248 -7.25 8.30 -13.50
CA ALA A 248 -6.07 7.81 -14.20
C ALA A 248 -5.44 8.91 -15.08
N GLU A 249 -6.25 9.71 -15.80
CA GLU A 249 -5.80 10.86 -16.61
C GLU A 249 -5.07 11.92 -15.79
N LYS A 250 -5.51 12.15 -14.55
CA LYS A 250 -4.84 13.05 -13.62
C LYS A 250 -3.60 12.43 -12.96
N SER A 251 -3.49 11.10 -12.98
CA SER A 251 -2.45 10.30 -12.33
C SER A 251 -1.53 9.63 -13.34
N ILE A 252 -1.51 8.29 -13.38
CA ILE A 252 -0.58 7.45 -14.15
C ILE A 252 -0.62 7.64 -15.67
N PHE A 253 -1.67 8.25 -16.22
CA PHE A 253 -1.76 8.60 -17.64
C PHE A 253 -1.36 10.04 -17.95
N HIS A 254 -1.14 10.86 -16.92
CA HIS A 254 -0.72 12.24 -17.09
C HIS A 254 0.73 12.30 -17.61
N PRO A 255 1.07 13.19 -18.55
CA PRO A 255 2.44 13.30 -19.09
C PRO A 255 3.53 13.66 -18.07
N SER A 256 3.15 14.19 -16.90
CA SER A 256 4.07 14.50 -15.79
C SER A 256 4.23 13.35 -14.79
N PHE A 257 3.55 12.22 -14.99
CA PHE A 257 3.74 11.06 -14.14
C PHE A 257 5.10 10.42 -14.39
N GLU A 258 5.88 10.28 -13.32
CA GLU A 258 7.17 9.60 -13.32
C GLU A 258 7.09 8.46 -12.29
N PRO A 259 7.31 7.18 -12.70
CA PRO A 259 7.33 6.06 -11.76
C PRO A 259 8.36 6.25 -10.64
N GLY A 260 7.88 6.56 -9.43
CA GLY A 260 8.67 6.73 -8.21
C GLY A 260 8.46 5.59 -7.22
N LEU A 261 8.91 5.72 -5.96
CA LEU A 261 8.72 4.65 -4.97
C LEU A 261 7.24 4.29 -4.81
N GLY A 262 6.94 2.99 -4.65
CA GLY A 262 5.60 2.53 -4.31
C GLY A 262 4.57 2.53 -5.44
N TRP A 263 4.89 3.01 -6.66
CA TRP A 263 3.92 3.20 -7.74
C TRP A 263 3.24 1.92 -8.25
N VAL A 264 3.89 0.75 -8.17
CA VAL A 264 3.41 -0.52 -8.75
C VAL A 264 2.08 -0.99 -8.15
N PRO A 265 1.92 -1.11 -6.81
CA PRO A 265 0.63 -1.39 -6.20
C PRO A 265 -0.47 -0.40 -6.62
N ARG A 266 -0.14 0.89 -6.67
CA ARG A 266 -1.07 1.99 -7.01
C ARG A 266 -1.56 1.90 -8.45
N ALA A 267 -0.65 1.68 -9.40
CA ALA A 267 -1.00 1.42 -10.79
C ALA A 267 -1.81 0.12 -10.94
N SER A 268 -1.50 -0.91 -10.16
CA SER A 268 -2.27 -2.16 -10.16
C SER A 268 -3.73 -1.99 -9.71
N VAL A 269 -4.03 -1.00 -8.87
CA VAL A 269 -5.42 -0.60 -8.54
C VAL A 269 -6.18 -0.20 -9.79
N PHE A 270 -5.57 0.66 -10.62
CA PHE A 270 -6.19 1.09 -11.87
C PHE A 270 -6.35 -0.09 -12.85
N ALA A 271 -5.37 -0.99 -12.94
CA ALA A 271 -5.47 -2.18 -13.79
C ALA A 271 -6.69 -3.03 -13.41
N LEU A 272 -6.83 -3.39 -12.12
CA LEU A 272 -7.99 -4.15 -11.65
C LEU A 272 -9.30 -3.35 -11.79
N GLY A 273 -9.29 -2.06 -11.48
CA GLY A 273 -10.47 -1.21 -11.58
C GLY A 273 -11.00 -1.14 -13.02
N PHE A 274 -10.13 -0.91 -14.00
CA PHE A 274 -10.50 -0.87 -15.41
C PHE A 274 -10.90 -2.24 -15.96
N GLU A 275 -10.25 -3.33 -15.52
CA GLU A 275 -10.69 -4.70 -15.85
C GLU A 275 -12.14 -4.93 -15.40
N LEU A 276 -12.44 -4.62 -14.13
CA LEU A 276 -13.77 -4.80 -13.54
C LEU A 276 -14.83 -3.93 -14.24
N ALA A 277 -14.46 -2.71 -14.65
CA ALA A 277 -15.30 -1.81 -15.42
C ALA A 277 -15.39 -2.16 -16.92
N ARG A 278 -14.61 -3.15 -17.40
CA ARG A 278 -14.48 -3.53 -18.82
C ARG A 278 -13.95 -2.42 -19.74
N GLU A 279 -13.19 -1.50 -19.17
CA GLU A 279 -12.46 -0.46 -19.90
C GLU A 279 -11.13 -1.02 -20.41
N PHE A 280 -11.20 -1.98 -21.34
CA PHE A 280 -10.06 -2.80 -21.75
C PHE A 280 -8.92 -2.01 -22.39
N GLU A 281 -9.21 -0.94 -23.13
CA GLU A 281 -8.19 -0.05 -23.71
C GLU A 281 -7.39 0.67 -22.61
N ALA A 282 -8.07 1.18 -21.58
CA ALA A 282 -7.43 1.81 -20.45
C ALA A 282 -6.64 0.77 -19.63
N ALA A 283 -7.25 -0.37 -19.31
CA ALA A 283 -6.57 -1.46 -18.59
C ALA A 283 -5.30 -1.92 -19.31
N ALA A 284 -5.34 -2.09 -20.63
CA ALA A 284 -4.19 -2.50 -21.44
C ALA A 284 -3.04 -1.50 -21.32
N ARG A 285 -3.34 -0.19 -21.34
CA ARG A 285 -2.33 0.85 -21.15
C ARG A 285 -1.69 0.81 -19.75
N VAL A 286 -2.44 0.41 -18.72
CA VAL A 286 -1.88 0.20 -17.37
C VAL A 286 -1.00 -1.06 -17.34
N PHE A 287 -1.41 -2.16 -17.97
CA PHE A 287 -0.58 -3.36 -18.07
C PHE A 287 0.71 -3.15 -18.86
N GLU A 288 0.68 -2.34 -19.92
CA GLU A 288 1.87 -1.90 -20.64
C GLU A 288 2.83 -1.11 -19.74
N LEU A 289 2.30 -0.27 -18.84
CA LEU A 289 3.08 0.46 -17.85
C LEU A 289 3.69 -0.47 -16.79
N LEU A 290 2.89 -1.41 -16.25
CA LEU A 290 3.32 -2.36 -15.21
C LEU A 290 4.36 -3.37 -15.73
N GLY A 291 4.23 -3.81 -16.98
CA GLY A 291 5.05 -4.88 -17.55
C GLY A 291 4.89 -6.18 -16.74
N ASP A 292 5.98 -6.63 -16.14
CA ASP A 292 6.07 -7.85 -15.32
C ASP A 292 6.09 -7.56 -13.81
N GLN A 293 5.83 -6.32 -13.40
CA GLN A 293 5.76 -5.94 -11.99
C GLN A 293 4.42 -6.34 -11.39
N VAL A 294 4.42 -7.39 -10.57
CA VAL A 294 3.23 -7.88 -9.86
C VAL A 294 3.24 -7.39 -8.41
N SER A 295 2.15 -6.77 -7.98
CA SER A 295 1.92 -6.43 -6.57
C SER A 295 1.06 -7.48 -5.85
N GLU A 296 1.13 -7.53 -4.51
CA GLU A 296 0.20 -8.37 -3.75
C GLU A 296 -1.22 -7.79 -3.78
N TRP A 297 -1.36 -6.53 -3.37
CA TRP A 297 -2.61 -5.77 -3.48
C TRP A 297 -2.61 -4.97 -4.79
N PRO A 298 -3.73 -4.91 -5.55
CA PRO A 298 -5.07 -5.36 -5.17
C PRO A 298 -5.39 -6.82 -5.52
N TRP A 299 -4.51 -7.53 -6.21
CA TRP A 299 -4.77 -8.86 -6.78
C TRP A 299 -5.18 -9.91 -5.75
N ALA A 300 -4.71 -9.79 -4.50
CA ALA A 300 -5.13 -10.60 -3.36
C ALA A 300 -6.66 -10.58 -3.10
N TYR A 301 -7.40 -9.58 -3.60
CA TYR A 301 -8.88 -9.55 -3.53
C TYR A 301 -9.55 -10.55 -4.48
N VAL A 302 -8.86 -10.99 -5.54
CA VAL A 302 -9.44 -11.78 -6.63
C VAL A 302 -8.72 -13.11 -6.87
N GLY A 303 -7.70 -13.43 -6.07
CA GLY A 303 -7.02 -14.71 -6.08
C GLY A 303 -5.59 -14.64 -5.57
N ASP A 304 -4.81 -15.65 -5.93
CA ASP A 304 -3.35 -15.59 -5.81
C ASP A 304 -2.82 -14.44 -6.70
N PRO A 305 -1.96 -13.52 -6.20
CA PRO A 305 -1.59 -12.32 -6.92
C PRO A 305 -1.01 -12.55 -8.31
N VAL A 306 -0.07 -13.49 -8.46
CA VAL A 306 0.57 -13.78 -9.75
C VAL A 306 -0.43 -14.38 -10.74
N THR A 307 -1.23 -15.34 -10.27
CA THR A 307 -2.25 -15.99 -11.10
C THR A 307 -3.32 -14.99 -11.55
N ALA A 308 -3.79 -14.14 -10.63
CA ALA A 308 -4.81 -13.14 -10.89
C ALA A 308 -4.33 -12.05 -11.84
N PHE A 309 -3.13 -11.50 -11.61
CA PHE A 309 -2.51 -10.52 -12.50
C PHE A 309 -2.35 -11.07 -13.92
N THR A 310 -1.81 -12.29 -14.05
CA THR A 310 -1.57 -12.92 -15.36
C THR A 310 -2.88 -13.15 -16.10
N ARG A 311 -3.88 -13.71 -15.42
CA ARG A 311 -5.21 -13.94 -15.98
C ARG A 311 -5.86 -12.65 -16.47
N SER A 312 -5.79 -11.59 -15.65
CA SER A 312 -6.35 -10.27 -15.97
C SER A 312 -5.66 -9.67 -17.20
N ARG A 313 -4.32 -9.68 -17.20
CA ARG A 313 -3.51 -9.19 -18.32
C ARG A 313 -3.88 -9.89 -19.63
N ASP A 314 -3.96 -11.22 -19.62
CA ASP A 314 -4.34 -12.01 -20.79
C ASP A 314 -5.78 -11.69 -21.25
N TRP A 315 -6.73 -11.62 -20.31
CA TRP A 315 -8.13 -11.32 -20.62
C TRP A 315 -8.31 -9.92 -21.22
N VAL A 316 -7.63 -8.92 -20.65
CA VAL A 316 -7.62 -7.54 -21.17
C VAL A 316 -7.05 -7.50 -22.58
N HIS A 317 -5.94 -8.19 -22.85
CA HIS A 317 -5.35 -8.25 -24.19
C HIS A 317 -6.27 -8.94 -25.22
N GLU A 318 -7.04 -9.94 -24.82
CA GLU A 318 -7.99 -10.64 -25.70
C GLU A 318 -9.24 -9.81 -26.04
N ASN A 319 -9.59 -8.82 -25.21
CA ASN A 319 -10.83 -8.05 -25.32
C ASN A 319 -10.62 -6.56 -25.66
N ARG A 320 -9.38 -6.16 -25.93
CA ARG A 320 -9.02 -4.82 -26.43
C ARG A 320 -9.42 -4.63 -27.89
#